data_AF-A0A512DYH2-F1
#
_entry.id   AF-A0A512DYH2-F1
#
_cell.length_a   1.000
_cell.length_b   1.000
_cell.length_c   1.000
_cell.angle_alpha   90.00
_cell.angle_beta   90.00
_cell.angle_gamma   90.00
#
_symmetry.space_group_name_H-M   'P 1'
#
loop_
_entity.id
_entity.type
_entity.pdbx_description
1 polymer ?
#
loop_
_entity_poly.entity_id
_entity_poly.type
_entity_poly.pdbx_seq_one_letter_code
_entity_poly.pdbx_strand_id
1 'polypeptide(L)'
;MAALSHSSKVQFLARASFFENFAPAERESIAARLNSRRFKDGETIFMRGDPGSTLMIVVEGRVRIGVNTAEGREMLLTIMEPGQIFGEMSLLDGQSRSADATAMGDTLVLTLERFDFTATLRQFPEAALRLCAMLSEKLRRSTDQVEGVTLHPVNVRLARLLLTIAAQASKQSSKPIAGIGNPRLKGNPTQRDLGQLIGASRQKVNFHLGQWQAEGIIARDGNAFAIQNWKALQAIANSDAE
;
A
#
# COMPACT_ATOMS: atom_id res chain seq x y z
N MET A 1 1.00 -3.99 -30.05
CA MET A 1 0.82 -5.11 -29.10
C MET A 1 -0.61 -5.10 -28.61
N ALA A 2 -1.29 -6.25 -28.66
CA ALA A 2 -2.75 -6.33 -28.64
C ALA A 2 -3.39 -5.97 -27.29
N ALA A 3 -4.56 -5.34 -27.35
CA ALA A 3 -5.46 -5.18 -26.21
C ALA A 3 -5.89 -6.57 -25.70
N LEU A 4 -6.21 -6.68 -24.41
CA LEU A 4 -6.76 -7.92 -23.86
C LEU A 4 -8.05 -8.28 -24.61
N SER A 5 -8.19 -9.56 -24.97
CA SER A 5 -9.44 -10.05 -25.55
C SER A 5 -10.57 -9.94 -24.52
N HIS A 6 -11.81 -9.92 -25.01
CA HIS A 6 -12.98 -9.90 -24.13
C HIS A 6 -12.99 -11.08 -23.14
N SER A 7 -12.73 -12.31 -23.62
CA SER A 7 -12.68 -13.51 -22.78
C SER A 7 -11.59 -13.42 -21.70
N SER A 8 -10.42 -12.88 -22.02
CA SER A 8 -9.34 -12.65 -21.04
C SER A 8 -9.74 -11.62 -19.98
N LYS A 9 -10.48 -10.56 -20.34
CA LYS A 9 -11.01 -9.60 -19.37
C LYS A 9 -12.00 -10.25 -18.41
N VAL A 10 -12.95 -11.05 -18.92
CA VAL A 10 -13.94 -11.76 -18.09
C VAL A 10 -13.25 -12.71 -17.11
N GLN A 11 -12.31 -13.52 -17.58
CA GLN A 11 -11.56 -14.45 -16.74
C GLN A 11 -10.72 -13.70 -15.68
N PHE A 12 -10.15 -12.55 -16.04
CA PHE A 12 -9.41 -11.72 -15.10
C PHE A 12 -10.32 -11.11 -14.01
N LEU A 13 -11.52 -10.61 -14.37
CA LEU A 13 -12.45 -10.05 -13.40
C LEU A 13 -12.91 -11.09 -12.37
N ALA A 14 -12.98 -12.37 -12.76
CA ALA A 14 -13.34 -13.45 -11.84
C ALA A 14 -12.38 -13.62 -10.64
N ARG A 15 -11.14 -13.13 -10.76
CA ARG A 15 -10.09 -13.20 -9.72
C ARG A 15 -9.70 -11.83 -9.17
N ALA A 16 -10.31 -10.75 -9.66
CA ALA A 16 -10.04 -9.41 -9.17
C ALA A 16 -10.86 -9.15 -7.91
N SER A 17 -10.21 -8.76 -6.81
CA SER A 17 -10.79 -8.62 -5.47
C SER A 17 -12.17 -7.95 -5.41
N PHE A 18 -12.35 -6.85 -6.14
CA PHE A 18 -13.62 -6.13 -6.18
C PHE A 18 -14.73 -6.88 -6.95
N PHE A 19 -14.37 -7.68 -7.95
CA PHE A 19 -15.29 -8.30 -8.92
C PHE A 19 -15.49 -9.81 -8.73
N GLU A 20 -14.75 -10.44 -7.81
CA GLU A 20 -14.72 -11.90 -7.59
C GLU A 20 -16.08 -12.51 -7.22
N ASN A 21 -17.03 -11.69 -6.78
CA ASN A 21 -18.37 -12.13 -6.36
C ASN A 21 -19.48 -11.69 -7.32
N PHE A 22 -19.12 -11.03 -8.42
CA PHE A 22 -20.08 -10.70 -9.48
C PHE A 22 -20.51 -11.99 -10.20
N ALA A 23 -21.78 -12.10 -10.55
CA ALA A 23 -22.26 -13.21 -11.36
C ALA A 23 -21.60 -13.16 -12.77
N PRO A 24 -21.48 -14.31 -13.47
CA PRO A 24 -20.81 -14.36 -14.77
C PRO A 24 -21.32 -13.33 -15.78
N ALA A 25 -22.64 -13.15 -15.89
CA ALA A 25 -23.25 -12.17 -16.78
C ALA A 25 -22.88 -10.72 -16.44
N GLU A 26 -22.67 -10.41 -15.17
CA GLU A 26 -22.27 -9.08 -14.72
C GLU A 26 -20.81 -8.79 -15.10
N ARG A 27 -19.94 -9.79 -14.94
CA ARG A 27 -18.54 -9.70 -15.39
C ARG A 27 -18.44 -9.55 -16.90
N GLU A 28 -19.27 -10.25 -17.67
CA GLU A 28 -19.35 -10.08 -19.13
C GLU A 28 -19.76 -8.65 -19.51
N SER A 29 -20.83 -8.15 -18.89
CA SER A 29 -21.31 -6.78 -19.10
C SER A 29 -20.23 -5.73 -18.81
N ILE A 30 -19.48 -5.89 -17.72
CA ILE A 30 -18.39 -4.97 -17.36
C ILE A 30 -17.21 -5.14 -18.30
N ALA A 31 -16.80 -6.38 -18.61
CA ALA A 31 -15.67 -6.66 -19.50
C ALA A 31 -15.83 -6.06 -20.90
N ALA A 32 -17.07 -5.95 -21.39
CA ALA A 32 -17.38 -5.31 -22.67
C ALA A 32 -17.06 -3.80 -22.68
N ARG A 33 -17.06 -3.15 -21.51
CA ARG A 33 -16.87 -1.70 -21.34
C ARG A 33 -15.46 -1.33 -20.89
N LEU A 34 -14.61 -2.32 -20.60
CA LEU A 34 -13.23 -2.09 -20.16
C LEU A 34 -12.30 -1.85 -21.35
N ASN A 35 -11.46 -0.83 -21.24
CA ASN A 35 -10.37 -0.56 -22.18
C ASN A 35 -9.02 -0.95 -21.58
N SER A 36 -8.06 -1.36 -22.41
CA SER A 36 -6.71 -1.74 -21.95
C SER A 36 -5.73 -0.60 -22.18
N ARG A 37 -4.92 -0.27 -21.16
CA ARG A 37 -3.82 0.70 -21.28
C ARG A 37 -2.54 0.09 -20.72
N ARG A 38 -1.43 0.27 -21.44
CA ARG A 38 -0.09 -0.15 -21.01
C ARG A 38 0.74 1.07 -20.67
N PHE A 39 1.58 0.91 -19.66
CA PHE A 39 2.51 1.91 -19.16
C PHE A 39 3.88 1.24 -19.00
N LYS A 40 4.94 1.95 -19.35
CA LYS A 40 6.33 1.51 -19.10
C LYS A 40 6.70 1.72 -17.64
N ASP A 41 7.77 1.06 -17.20
CA ASP A 41 8.34 1.31 -15.88
C ASP A 41 8.61 2.81 -15.63
N GLY A 42 8.14 3.33 -14.51
CA GLY A 42 8.27 4.74 -14.12
C GLY A 42 7.33 5.71 -14.85
N GLU A 43 6.49 5.25 -15.78
CA GLU A 43 5.56 6.12 -16.49
C GLU A 43 4.41 6.60 -15.59
N THR A 44 4.13 7.91 -15.62
CA THR A 44 3.02 8.51 -14.88
C THR A 44 1.69 8.13 -15.53
N ILE A 45 0.80 7.54 -14.74
CA ILE A 45 -0.57 7.17 -15.14
C ILE A 45 -1.49 8.39 -15.03
N PHE A 46 -1.41 9.11 -13.91
CA PHE A 46 -2.02 10.42 -13.68
C PHE A 46 -1.32 11.13 -12.52
N MET A 47 -1.47 12.45 -12.45
CA MET A 47 -0.97 13.28 -11.36
C MET A 47 -2.10 13.72 -10.42
N ARG A 48 -1.73 14.02 -9.17
CA ARG A 48 -2.61 14.68 -8.23
C ARG A 48 -3.08 16.02 -8.80
N GLY A 49 -4.38 16.29 -8.68
CA GLY A 49 -5.00 17.51 -9.21
C GLY A 49 -5.57 17.35 -10.63
N ASP A 50 -5.15 16.32 -11.39
CA ASP A 50 -5.75 16.03 -12.69
C ASP A 50 -7.25 15.73 -12.56
N PRO A 51 -8.08 16.05 -13.56
CA PRO A 51 -9.45 15.55 -13.63
C PRO A 51 -9.47 14.02 -13.63
N GLY A 52 -10.34 13.40 -12.81
CA GLY A 52 -10.49 11.96 -12.75
C GLY A 52 -11.81 11.46 -13.34
N SER A 53 -11.78 10.86 -14.52
CA SER A 53 -12.98 10.35 -15.22
C SER A 53 -13.02 8.83 -15.40
N THR A 54 -11.96 8.11 -15.01
CA THR A 54 -11.87 6.66 -15.14
C THR A 54 -11.44 5.97 -13.85
N LEU A 55 -12.02 4.81 -13.57
CA LEU A 55 -11.53 3.79 -12.64
C LEU A 55 -10.46 2.96 -13.36
N MET A 56 -9.45 2.51 -12.63
CA MET A 56 -8.42 1.62 -13.16
C MET A 56 -8.32 0.32 -12.35
N ILE A 57 -7.97 -0.77 -13.02
CA ILE A 57 -7.76 -2.09 -12.43
C ILE A 57 -6.40 -2.60 -12.90
N VAL A 58 -5.49 -2.94 -11.99
CA VAL A 58 -4.16 -3.46 -12.35
C VAL A 58 -4.29 -4.90 -12.83
N VAL A 59 -3.81 -5.21 -14.03
CA VAL A 59 -3.80 -6.60 -14.57
C VAL A 59 -2.42 -7.23 -14.48
N GLU A 60 -1.39 -6.49 -14.87
CA GLU A 60 0.02 -6.90 -14.85
C GLU A 60 0.85 -5.73 -14.33
N GLY A 61 2.00 -6.02 -13.69
CA GLY A 61 2.82 -5.00 -13.05
C GLY A 61 2.20 -4.50 -11.74
N ARG A 62 2.66 -3.33 -11.30
CA ARG A 62 2.21 -2.69 -10.05
C ARG A 62 2.09 -1.19 -10.25
N VAL A 63 1.30 -0.51 -9.41
CA VAL A 63 1.16 0.95 -9.47
C VAL A 63 1.51 1.56 -8.13
N ARG A 64 2.48 2.46 -8.12
CA ARG A 64 2.82 3.30 -6.98
C ARG A 64 1.77 4.41 -6.84
N ILE A 65 1.12 4.52 -5.68
CA ILE A 65 0.26 5.66 -5.33
C ILE A 65 0.97 6.50 -4.29
N GLY A 66 1.20 7.77 -4.59
CA GLY A 66 1.96 8.66 -3.72
C GLY A 66 1.56 10.12 -3.85
N VAL A 67 2.18 10.96 -3.03
CA VAL A 67 2.07 12.41 -3.12
C VAL A 67 3.47 12.98 -3.22
N ASN A 68 3.69 13.78 -4.27
CA ASN A 68 4.88 14.58 -4.40
C ASN A 68 4.59 16.03 -3.99
N THR A 69 5.50 16.63 -3.24
CA THR A 69 5.44 18.05 -2.83
C THR A 69 6.26 18.91 -3.79
N ALA A 70 5.95 20.20 -3.88
CA ALA A 70 6.72 21.17 -4.68
C ALA A 70 8.21 21.26 -4.26
N GLU A 71 8.52 20.90 -3.02
CA GLU A 71 9.87 20.83 -2.45
C GLU A 71 10.61 19.51 -2.80
N GLY A 72 10.02 18.65 -3.63
CA GLY A 72 10.62 17.38 -4.05
C GLY A 72 10.53 16.26 -3.01
N ARG A 73 9.77 16.44 -1.92
CA ARG A 73 9.50 15.33 -0.98
C ARG A 73 8.43 14.42 -1.58
N GLU A 74 8.71 13.12 -1.54
CA GLU A 74 7.78 12.09 -1.98
C GLU A 74 7.27 11.29 -0.77
N MET A 75 5.96 11.06 -0.73
CA MET A 75 5.32 10.18 0.23
C MET A 75 4.62 9.04 -0.51
N LEU A 76 5.03 7.80 -0.24
CA LEU A 76 4.31 6.62 -0.70
C LEU A 76 3.07 6.42 0.18
N LEU A 77 1.89 6.38 -0.44
CA LEU A 77 0.65 6.05 0.26
C LEU A 77 0.40 4.54 0.24
N THR A 78 0.52 3.93 -0.95
CA THR A 78 0.33 2.49 -1.14
C THR A 78 0.88 2.00 -2.49
N ILE A 79 0.96 0.69 -2.67
CA ILE A 79 1.26 0.03 -3.96
C ILE A 79 0.06 -0.81 -4.34
N MET A 80 -0.47 -0.58 -5.54
CA MET A 80 -1.56 -1.36 -6.11
C MET A 80 -1.00 -2.61 -6.79
N GLU A 81 -1.52 -3.76 -6.38
CA GLU A 81 -1.19 -5.09 -6.90
C GLU A 81 -2.22 -5.53 -7.96
N PRO A 82 -1.89 -6.52 -8.81
CA PRO A 82 -2.84 -7.09 -9.77
C PRO A 82 -4.17 -7.50 -9.11
N GLY A 83 -5.28 -7.14 -9.74
CA GLY A 83 -6.64 -7.38 -9.25
C GLY A 83 -7.19 -6.31 -8.31
N GLN A 84 -6.38 -5.30 -7.95
CA GLN A 84 -6.84 -4.15 -7.16
C GLN A 84 -7.28 -2.99 -8.05
N ILE A 85 -8.22 -2.21 -7.54
CA ILE A 85 -8.76 -1.02 -8.22
C ILE A 85 -8.19 0.27 -7.63
N PHE A 86 -8.01 1.29 -8.47
CA PHE A 86 -7.59 2.62 -8.04
C PHE A 86 -8.20 3.72 -8.92
N GLY A 87 -8.15 4.96 -8.43
CA GLY A 87 -8.72 6.11 -9.12
C GLY A 87 -10.24 6.23 -8.95
N GLU A 88 -10.81 5.48 -8.02
CA GLU A 88 -12.24 5.44 -7.70
C GLU A 88 -12.77 6.73 -7.08
N MET A 89 -11.95 7.43 -6.29
CA MET A 89 -12.40 8.58 -5.47
C MET A 89 -13.02 9.67 -6.34
N SER A 90 -12.29 10.13 -7.38
CA SER A 90 -12.75 11.18 -8.30
C SER A 90 -14.05 10.87 -9.02
N LEU A 91 -14.37 9.57 -9.22
CA LEU A 91 -15.61 9.16 -9.88
C LEU A 91 -16.80 9.28 -8.92
N LEU A 92 -16.56 9.06 -7.63
CA LEU A 92 -17.57 9.06 -6.56
C LEU A 92 -17.89 10.48 -6.09
N ASP A 93 -16.88 11.28 -5.79
CA ASP A 93 -17.04 12.63 -5.22
C ASP A 93 -16.98 13.76 -6.27
N GLY A 94 -16.58 13.45 -7.50
CA GLY A 94 -16.41 14.42 -8.57
C GLY A 94 -15.21 15.36 -8.42
N GLN A 95 -14.32 15.11 -7.46
CA GLN A 95 -13.12 15.89 -7.23
C GLN A 95 -11.96 15.43 -8.14
N SER A 96 -10.91 16.24 -8.23
CA SER A 96 -9.67 15.86 -8.91
C SER A 96 -8.99 14.62 -8.30
N ARG A 97 -8.00 14.08 -8.99
CA ARG A 97 -7.14 12.99 -8.47
C ARG A 97 -6.52 13.39 -7.13
N SER A 98 -6.66 12.54 -6.12
CA SER A 98 -6.18 12.79 -4.75
C SER A 98 -4.70 12.51 -4.56
N ALA A 99 -4.07 11.77 -5.48
CA ALA A 99 -2.68 11.32 -5.42
C ALA A 99 -2.12 11.13 -6.84
N ASP A 100 -0.80 11.00 -6.93
CA ASP A 100 -0.08 10.60 -8.13
C ASP A 100 -0.13 9.07 -8.28
N ALA A 101 -0.24 8.59 -9.52
CA ALA A 101 -0.13 7.18 -9.86
C ALA A 101 1.00 6.97 -10.88
N THR A 102 1.95 6.10 -10.55
CA THR A 102 3.10 5.78 -11.42
C THR A 102 3.23 4.28 -11.59
N ALA A 103 3.46 3.82 -12.82
CA ALA A 103 3.73 2.42 -13.11
C ALA A 103 5.04 1.95 -12.47
N MET A 104 5.03 0.73 -11.91
CA MET A 104 6.20 0.04 -11.37
C MET A 104 6.43 -1.26 -12.15
N GLY A 105 7.45 -1.24 -13.02
CA GLY A 105 7.61 -2.19 -14.10
C GLY A 105 6.63 -1.95 -15.24
N ASP A 106 6.78 -2.73 -16.32
CA ASP A 106 5.80 -2.75 -17.42
C ASP A 106 4.42 -3.14 -16.86
N THR A 107 3.48 -2.21 -16.94
CA THR A 107 2.19 -2.29 -16.25
C THR A 107 1.06 -2.28 -17.25
N LEU A 108 0.10 -3.19 -17.08
CA LEU A 108 -1.14 -3.25 -17.85
C LEU A 108 -2.30 -2.96 -16.91
N VAL A 109 -3.16 -2.01 -17.28
CA VAL A 109 -4.38 -1.70 -16.55
C VAL A 109 -5.60 -1.82 -17.45
N LEU A 110 -6.74 -2.18 -16.85
CA LEU A 110 -8.06 -2.00 -17.44
C LEU A 110 -8.67 -0.71 -16.92
N THR A 111 -9.32 0.05 -17.79
CA THR A 111 -9.98 1.31 -17.43
C THR A 111 -11.48 1.22 -17.66
N LEU A 112 -12.27 1.72 -16.72
CA LEU A 112 -13.72 1.84 -16.81
C LEU A 112 -14.11 3.31 -16.68
N GLU A 113 -14.92 3.83 -17.60
CA GLU A 113 -15.35 5.23 -17.54
C GLU A 113 -16.36 5.48 -16.42
N ARG A 114 -16.43 6.73 -15.96
CA ARG A 114 -17.33 7.14 -14.87
C ARG A 114 -18.77 6.74 -15.14
N PHE A 115 -19.26 6.94 -16.37
CA PHE A 115 -20.63 6.61 -16.74
C PHE A 115 -20.90 5.10 -16.54
N ASP A 116 -20.01 4.25 -17.04
CA ASP A 116 -20.14 2.80 -16.94
C ASP A 116 -19.97 2.29 -15.50
N PHE A 117 -19.07 2.88 -14.74
CA PHE A 117 -18.88 2.58 -13.33
C PHE A 117 -20.14 2.92 -12.53
N THR A 118 -20.68 4.13 -12.72
CA THR A 118 -21.89 4.58 -12.01
C THR A 118 -23.10 3.72 -12.40
N ALA A 119 -23.24 3.37 -13.68
CA ALA A 119 -24.28 2.46 -14.14
C ALA A 119 -24.16 1.07 -13.49
N THR A 120 -22.94 0.55 -13.36
CA THR A 120 -22.66 -0.74 -12.69
C THR A 120 -23.06 -0.70 -11.22
N LEU A 121 -22.74 0.38 -10.48
CA LEU A 121 -23.14 0.51 -9.07
C LEU A 121 -24.66 0.62 -8.89
N ARG A 122 -25.36 1.24 -9.84
CA ARG A 122 -26.84 1.32 -9.82
C ARG A 122 -27.50 -0.01 -10.16
N GLN A 123 -26.90 -0.76 -11.08
CA GLN A 123 -27.40 -2.06 -11.51
C GLN A 123 -27.15 -3.16 -10.46
N PHE A 124 -26.02 -3.08 -9.74
CA PHE A 124 -25.59 -4.08 -8.76
C PHE A 124 -25.32 -3.41 -7.40
N PRO A 125 -26.34 -3.22 -6.54
CA PRO A 125 -26.18 -2.56 -5.24
C PRO A 125 -25.16 -3.23 -4.32
N GLU A 126 -24.99 -4.55 -4.41
CA GLU A 126 -23.95 -5.28 -3.66
C GLU A 126 -22.53 -4.80 -4.02
N ALA A 127 -22.31 -4.35 -5.27
CA ALA A 127 -21.04 -3.74 -5.67
C ALA A 127 -20.78 -2.42 -4.96
N ALA A 128 -21.82 -1.61 -4.72
CA ALA A 128 -21.71 -0.37 -3.96
C ALA A 128 -21.37 -0.65 -2.49
N LEU A 129 -21.99 -1.66 -1.87
CA LEU A 129 -21.65 -2.06 -0.50
C LEU A 129 -20.20 -2.54 -0.38
N ARG A 130 -19.70 -3.31 -1.36
CA ARG A 130 -18.30 -3.74 -1.43
C ARG A 130 -17.35 -2.55 -1.59
N LEU A 131 -17.73 -1.58 -2.42
CA LEU A 131 -16.97 -0.34 -2.58
C LEU A 131 -16.88 0.43 -1.26
N CYS A 132 -18.00 0.57 -0.53
CA CYS A 132 -18.03 1.19 0.79
C CYS A 132 -17.13 0.44 1.79
N ALA A 133 -17.16 -0.89 1.80
CA ALA A 133 -16.30 -1.70 2.67
C ALA A 133 -14.81 -1.49 2.36
N MET A 134 -14.44 -1.50 1.08
CA MET A 134 -13.08 -1.24 0.61
C MET A 134 -12.60 0.18 0.99
N LEU A 135 -13.44 1.20 0.77
CA LEU A 135 -13.13 2.58 1.14
C LEU A 135 -13.02 2.74 2.67
N SER A 136 -13.85 2.04 3.43
CA SER A 136 -13.78 2.04 4.91
C SER A 136 -12.48 1.41 5.42
N GLU A 137 -12.02 0.33 4.78
CA GLU A 137 -10.72 -0.27 5.09
C GLU A 137 -9.56 0.68 4.73
N LYS A 138 -9.63 1.33 3.56
CA LYS A 138 -8.65 2.34 3.14
C LYS A 138 -8.61 3.52 4.12
N LEU A 139 -9.76 4.01 4.56
CA LEU A 139 -9.88 5.09 5.54
C LEU A 139 -9.30 4.69 6.90
N ARG A 140 -9.58 3.47 7.39
CA ARG A 140 -8.97 2.95 8.62
C ARG A 140 -7.46 2.91 8.50
N ARG A 141 -6.91 2.32 7.44
CA ARG A 141 -5.45 2.28 7.20
C ARG A 141 -4.83 3.68 7.15
N SER A 142 -5.49 4.64 6.51
CA SER A 142 -5.02 6.04 6.48
C SER A 142 -5.10 6.70 7.86
N THR A 143 -6.12 6.39 8.66
CA THR A 143 -6.25 6.86 10.05
C THR A 143 -5.13 6.28 10.91
N ASP A 144 -4.85 4.98 10.80
CA ASP A 144 -3.74 4.30 11.49
C ASP A 144 -2.39 4.92 11.11
N GLN A 145 -2.22 5.29 9.83
CA GLN A 145 -1.02 6.00 9.37
C GLN A 145 -0.91 7.39 9.98
N VAL A 146 -2.00 8.15 10.05
CA VAL A 146 -2.03 9.47 10.69
C VAL A 146 -1.73 9.34 12.18
N GLU A 147 -2.43 8.46 12.91
CA GLU A 147 -2.20 8.18 14.32
C GLU A 147 -0.75 7.76 14.60
N GLY A 148 -0.21 6.89 13.76
CA GLY A 148 1.20 6.53 13.80
C GLY A 148 2.05 7.80 13.76
N VAL A 149 1.81 8.70 12.81
CA VAL A 149 2.60 9.92 12.61
C VAL A 149 2.41 10.97 13.70
N THR A 150 1.19 11.16 14.21
CA THR A 150 0.80 12.29 15.06
C THR A 150 0.78 11.98 16.55
N LEU A 151 0.42 10.76 16.96
CA LEU A 151 0.12 10.45 18.36
C LEU A 151 1.25 9.74 19.09
N HIS A 152 2.27 9.27 18.37
CA HIS A 152 3.36 8.52 18.98
C HIS A 152 4.72 9.14 18.64
N PRO A 153 5.56 9.45 19.65
CA PRO A 153 6.91 9.93 19.39
C PRO A 153 7.70 8.89 18.59
N VAL A 154 8.74 9.34 17.90
CA VAL A 154 9.43 8.54 16.87
C VAL A 154 9.95 7.22 17.42
N ASN A 155 10.42 7.21 18.67
CA ASN A 155 10.82 6.01 19.41
C ASN A 155 9.69 4.96 19.50
N VAL A 156 8.45 5.36 19.84
CA VAL A 156 7.32 4.45 20.02
C VAL A 156 6.90 3.82 18.69
N ARG A 157 6.77 4.64 17.64
CA ARG A 157 6.48 4.13 16.28
C ARG A 157 7.55 3.17 15.79
N LEU A 158 8.82 3.54 15.97
CA LEU A 158 9.94 2.74 15.53
C LEU A 158 9.96 1.39 16.27
N ALA A 159 9.64 1.38 17.57
CA ALA A 159 9.56 0.15 18.36
C ALA A 159 8.42 -0.76 17.87
N ARG A 160 7.22 -0.20 17.63
CA ARG A 160 6.09 -0.94 17.06
C ARG A 160 6.40 -1.54 15.68
N LEU A 161 7.06 -0.77 14.82
CA LEU A 161 7.47 -1.25 13.49
C LEU A 161 8.44 -2.42 13.60
N LEU A 162 9.50 -2.30 14.42
CA LEU A 162 10.49 -3.37 14.60
C LEU A 162 9.86 -4.64 15.19
N LEU A 163 8.95 -4.51 16.16
CA LEU A 163 8.22 -5.64 16.73
C LEU A 163 7.31 -6.32 15.69
N THR A 164 6.67 -5.54 14.82
CA THR A 164 5.82 -6.07 13.73
C THR A 164 6.64 -6.87 12.74
N ILE A 165 7.78 -6.32 12.29
CA ILE A 165 8.70 -7.01 11.37
C ILE A 165 9.24 -8.30 12.00
N ALA A 166 9.62 -8.25 13.29
CA ALA A 166 10.19 -9.40 13.96
C ALA A 166 9.15 -10.50 14.27
N ALA A 167 7.88 -10.14 14.53
CA ALA A 167 6.78 -11.10 14.68
C ALA A 167 6.40 -11.79 13.35
N GLN A 168 6.57 -11.11 12.22
CA GLN A 168 6.39 -11.73 10.89
C GLN A 168 7.54 -12.70 10.58
N ALA A 169 8.76 -12.37 10.99
CA ALA A 169 9.94 -13.23 10.82
C ALA A 169 9.81 -14.58 11.53
N SER A 170 9.29 -14.58 12.77
CA SER A 170 9.22 -15.77 13.62
C SER A 170 8.22 -16.82 13.14
N LYS A 171 7.14 -16.39 12.47
CA LYS A 171 6.14 -17.31 11.88
C LYS A 171 6.67 -18.12 10.70
N GLN A 172 7.79 -17.71 10.10
CA GLN A 172 8.36 -18.34 8.91
C GLN A 172 9.51 -19.34 9.20
N SER A 173 9.92 -19.56 10.46
CA SER A 173 11.09 -20.40 10.78
C SER A 173 10.87 -21.37 11.95
N SER A 174 11.33 -22.61 11.80
CA SER A 174 11.17 -23.73 12.75
C SER A 174 12.36 -23.95 13.70
N LYS A 175 13.29 -23.00 13.81
CA LYS A 175 14.36 -22.99 14.83
C LYS A 175 14.27 -21.75 15.71
N PRO A 176 14.58 -21.84 17.01
CA PRO A 176 14.82 -20.64 17.82
C PRO A 176 16.04 -19.94 17.24
N ILE A 177 15.86 -18.75 16.68
CA ILE A 177 16.95 -17.97 16.11
C ILE A 177 17.70 -17.33 17.28
N ALA A 178 18.89 -17.82 17.60
CA ALA A 178 19.83 -17.10 18.46
C ALA A 178 20.27 -15.83 17.72
N GLY A 179 19.97 -14.66 18.29
CA GLY A 179 20.12 -13.36 17.61
C GLY A 179 19.02 -13.15 16.56
N ILE A 180 17.84 -12.70 16.98
CA ILE A 180 16.71 -12.51 16.05
C ILE A 180 16.92 -11.23 15.24
N GLY A 181 17.49 -11.40 14.04
CA GLY A 181 17.80 -10.34 13.09
C GLY A 181 17.89 -10.84 11.64
N ASN A 182 16.97 -11.69 11.17
CA ASN A 182 16.77 -11.88 9.72
C ASN A 182 15.51 -12.69 9.35
N PRO A 183 14.51 -12.06 8.70
CA PRO A 183 13.89 -12.66 7.53
C PRO A 183 14.41 -11.92 6.30
N ARG A 184 15.07 -12.65 5.39
CA ARG A 184 15.42 -12.14 4.07
C ARG A 184 14.16 -11.96 3.24
N LEU A 185 13.52 -10.80 3.37
CA LEU A 185 12.88 -10.18 2.22
C LEU A 185 14.03 -9.69 1.31
N LYS A 186 13.93 -9.86 -0.01
CA LYS A 186 14.74 -9.02 -0.91
C LYS A 186 14.44 -7.56 -0.51
N GLY A 187 15.37 -6.84 0.09
CA GLY A 187 15.17 -5.47 0.57
C GLY A 187 14.96 -5.35 2.08
N ASN A 188 16.04 -5.41 2.88
CA ASN A 188 16.02 -4.90 4.25
C ASN A 188 15.62 -3.42 4.23
N PRO A 189 14.68 -2.96 5.08
CA PRO A 189 14.40 -1.54 5.18
C PRO A 189 15.64 -0.83 5.73
N THR A 190 16.24 0.03 4.92
CA THR A 190 17.32 0.93 5.34
C THR A 190 16.79 1.90 6.40
N GLN A 191 17.66 2.62 7.11
CA GLN A 191 17.17 3.64 8.07
C GLN A 191 16.37 4.76 7.38
N ARG A 192 16.57 4.94 6.06
CA ARG A 192 15.73 5.83 5.25
C ARG A 192 14.33 5.24 5.09
N ASP A 193 14.22 3.95 4.78
CA ASP A 193 12.94 3.27 4.58
C ASP A 193 12.18 3.16 5.90
N LEU A 194 12.86 2.88 7.02
CA LEU A 194 12.28 2.96 8.36
C LEU A 194 11.70 4.36 8.63
N GLY A 195 12.44 5.42 8.27
CA GLY A 195 11.97 6.80 8.39
C GLY A 195 10.72 7.08 7.57
N GLN A 196 10.66 6.60 6.32
CA GLN A 196 9.46 6.75 5.48
C GLN A 196 8.26 6.00 6.05
N LEU A 197 8.46 4.77 6.53
CA LEU A 197 7.40 3.92 7.09
C LEU A 197 6.80 4.51 8.37
N ILE A 198 7.64 5.13 9.21
CA ILE A 198 7.17 5.74 10.45
C ILE A 198 6.92 7.24 10.31
N GLY A 199 7.13 7.87 9.16
CA GLY A 199 6.99 9.32 9.00
C GLY A 199 7.99 10.15 9.85
N ALA A 200 9.26 9.75 9.87
CA ALA A 200 10.35 10.45 10.55
C ALA A 200 11.59 10.63 9.65
N SER A 201 12.45 11.59 9.98
CA SER A 201 13.72 11.76 9.26
C SER A 201 14.71 10.64 9.61
N ARG A 202 15.59 10.30 8.66
CA ARG A 202 16.70 9.33 8.88
C ARG A 202 17.54 9.68 10.12
N GLN A 203 17.74 10.98 10.40
CA GLN A 203 18.47 11.45 11.58
C GLN A 203 17.77 11.06 12.88
N LYS A 204 16.45 11.26 12.98
CA LYS A 204 15.66 10.86 14.16
C LYS A 204 15.63 9.34 14.34
N VAL A 205 15.54 8.58 13.25
CA VAL A 205 15.63 7.10 13.28
C VAL A 205 17.00 6.66 13.83
N ASN A 206 18.09 7.19 13.27
CA ASN A 206 19.44 6.84 13.72
C ASN A 206 19.69 7.22 15.18
N PHE A 207 19.14 8.35 15.63
CA PHE A 207 19.23 8.79 17.02
C PHE A 207 18.64 7.74 17.97
N HIS A 208 17.40 7.31 17.75
CA HIS A 208 16.76 6.31 18.62
C HIS A 208 17.39 4.91 18.52
N LEU A 209 17.80 4.48 17.31
CA LEU A 209 18.55 3.23 17.16
C LEU A 209 19.87 3.26 17.94
N GLY A 210 20.58 4.39 17.93
CA GLY A 210 21.80 4.59 18.71
C GLY A 210 21.56 4.52 20.22
N GLN A 211 20.48 5.16 20.71
CA GLN A 211 20.09 5.10 22.13
C GLN A 211 19.80 3.66 22.56
N TRP A 212 18.94 2.95 21.82
CA TRP A 212 18.59 1.56 22.14
C TRP A 212 19.77 0.61 22.05
N GLN A 213 20.76 0.89 21.20
CA GLN A 213 21.99 0.12 21.15
C GLN A 213 22.86 0.35 22.39
N ALA A 214 22.98 1.61 22.83
CA ALA A 214 23.70 1.94 24.06
C ALA A 214 23.04 1.35 25.32
N GLU A 215 21.71 1.29 25.34
CA GLU A 215 20.90 0.70 26.42
C GLU A 215 20.83 -0.84 26.35
N GLY A 216 21.44 -1.46 25.34
CA GLY A 216 21.41 -2.92 25.17
C GLY A 216 20.02 -3.47 24.83
N ILE A 217 19.09 -2.63 24.36
CA ILE A 217 17.75 -3.04 23.91
C ILE A 217 17.85 -3.71 22.53
N ILE A 218 18.71 -3.17 21.68
CA ILE A 218 19.09 -3.77 20.39
C ILE A 218 20.61 -3.93 20.30
N ALA A 219 21.08 -4.80 19.43
CA ALA A 219 22.48 -4.89 19.04
C ALA A 219 22.61 -4.86 17.53
N ARG A 220 23.75 -4.40 17.03
CA ARG A 220 24.05 -4.44 15.61
C ARG A 220 24.51 -5.84 15.22
N ASP A 221 23.90 -6.39 14.18
CA ASP A 221 24.29 -7.66 13.55
C ASP A 221 24.54 -7.42 12.06
N GLY A 222 25.77 -7.04 11.72
CA GLY A 222 26.15 -6.62 10.36
C GLY A 222 25.35 -5.40 9.86
N ASN A 223 24.52 -5.62 8.84
CA ASN A 223 23.61 -4.64 8.24
C ASN A 223 22.19 -4.68 8.85
N ALA A 224 21.97 -5.46 9.91
CA ALA A 224 20.71 -5.61 10.60
C ALA A 224 20.83 -5.23 12.08
N PHE A 225 19.69 -5.21 12.76
CA PHE A 225 19.60 -5.07 14.20
C PHE A 225 18.94 -6.32 14.80
N ALA A 226 19.49 -6.80 15.90
CA ALA A 226 18.91 -7.85 16.72
C ALA A 226 18.27 -7.25 17.96
N ILE A 227 17.02 -7.61 18.26
CA ILE A 227 16.35 -7.20 19.49
C ILE A 227 16.89 -8.05 20.64
N GLN A 228 17.63 -7.44 21.55
CA GLN A 228 18.25 -8.09 22.71
C GLN A 228 17.30 -8.14 23.91
N ASN A 229 16.52 -7.06 24.10
CA ASN A 229 15.57 -6.95 25.18
C ASN A 229 14.16 -6.70 24.65
N TRP A 230 13.43 -7.80 24.40
CA TRP A 230 12.08 -7.76 23.86
C TRP A 230 11.08 -7.04 24.77
N LYS A 231 11.23 -7.23 26.09
CA LYS A 231 10.37 -6.59 27.09
C LYS A 231 10.56 -5.08 27.10
N ALA A 232 11.81 -4.61 27.06
CA ALA A 232 12.10 -3.18 27.01
C ALA A 232 11.58 -2.53 25.72
N LEU A 233 11.76 -3.19 24.57
CA LEU A 233 11.24 -2.69 23.30
C LEU A 233 9.70 -2.68 23.27
N GLN A 234 9.04 -3.69 23.85
CA GLN A 234 7.59 -3.70 24.04
C GLN A 234 7.11 -2.61 24.99
N ALA A 235 7.84 -2.32 26.07
CA ALA A 235 7.51 -1.23 26.97
C ALA A 235 7.56 0.12 26.24
N ILE A 236 8.56 0.35 25.39
CA ILE A 236 8.64 1.54 24.54
C ILE A 236 7.49 1.57 23.51
N ALA A 237 7.13 0.42 22.93
CA ALA A 237 6.01 0.35 21.98
C ALA A 237 4.64 0.64 22.64
N ASN A 238 4.53 0.41 23.95
CA ASN A 238 3.31 0.59 24.74
C ASN A 238 3.30 1.89 25.55
N SER A 239 4.36 2.70 25.50
CA SER A 239 4.36 3.99 26.19
C SER A 239 3.47 4.98 25.43
N ASP A 240 2.49 5.54 26.12
CA ASP A 240 1.75 6.70 25.63
C ASP A 240 2.69 7.91 25.53
N ALA A 241 2.39 8.81 24.59
CA ALA A 241 3.14 10.04 24.41
C ALA A 241 2.98 10.95 25.64
N GLU A 242 3.99 11.02 26.50
CA GLU A 242 4.19 12.18 27.38
C GLU A 242 4.70 13.39 26.58
#